data_AF-A0A645AT69-F1
#
_entry.id   AF-A0A645AT69-F1
#
_cell.length_a   1.000
_cell.length_b   1.000
_cell.length_c   1.000
_cell.angle_alpha   90.00
_cell.angle_beta   90.00
_cell.angle_gamma   90.00
#
_symmetry.space_group_name_H-M   'P 1'
#
loop_
_entity.id
_entity.type
_entity.pdbx_description
1 polymer ?
#
loop_
_entity_poly.entity_id
_entity_poly.type
_entity_poly.pdbx_seq_one_letter_code
_entity_poly.pdbx_strand_id
1 'polypeptide(L)' 'MEKTLEGIRDIGPKWIAAGHCTGFPMQVKLFQAFGTAFSPLCVGKKFVVEGA' A
#
# COMPACT_ATOMS: atom_id res chain seq x y z
N MET A 1 -12.60 0.99 -5.92
CA MET A 1 -11.61 1.10 -4.83
C MET A 1 -11.93 0.09 -3.73
N GLU A 2 -13.18 0.02 -3.26
CA GLU A 2 -13.61 -0.91 -2.20
C GLU A 2 -13.24 -2.38 -2.41
N LYS A 3 -13.55 -2.98 -3.58
CA LYS A 3 -13.16 -4.38 -3.88
C LYS A 3 -11.65 -4.65 -3.73
N THR A 4 -10.82 -3.67 -4.07
CA THR A 4 -9.37 -3.77 -3.92
C THR A 4 -8.97 -3.70 -2.45
N LEU A 5 -9.59 -2.81 -1.68
CA LEU A 5 -9.34 -2.71 -0.23
C LEU A 5 -9.78 -3.99 0.50
N GLU A 6 -10.91 -4.57 0.11
CA GLU A 6 -11.40 -5.86 0.62
C GLU A 6 -10.41 -6.98 0.32
N GLY A 7 -10.00 -7.15 -0.95
CA GLY A 7 -9.04 -8.19 -1.31
C GLY A 7 -7.68 -8.05 -0.60
N ILE A 8 -7.20 -6.82 -0.40
CA ILE A 8 -5.97 -6.58 0.38
C ILE A 8 -6.19 -6.96 1.85
N ARG A 9 -7.34 -6.64 2.43
CA ARG A 9 -7.68 -6.99 3.81
C ARG A 9 -7.74 -8.50 4.01
N ASP A 10 -8.31 -9.22 3.05
CA ASP A 10 -8.45 -10.69 3.11
C ASP A 10 -7.08 -11.40 3.05
N ILE A 11 -6.15 -10.86 2.26
CA ILE A 11 -4.76 -11.38 2.20
C ILE A 11 -3.99 -11.03 3.49
N GLY A 12 -4.29 -9.89 4.11
CA GLY A 12 -3.65 -9.43 5.35
C GLY A 12 -2.13 -9.21 5.26
N PRO A 13 -1.60 -8.50 4.24
CA PRO A 13 -0.17 -8.26 4.14
C PRO A 13 0.31 -7.36 5.27
N LYS A 14 1.50 -7.67 5.82
CA LYS A 14 2.14 -6.83 6.85
C LYS A 14 2.56 -5.45 6.32
N TRP A 15 2.77 -5.33 5.02
CA TRP A 15 3.26 -4.11 4.38
C TRP A 15 2.78 -4.02 2.92
N ILE A 16 2.42 -2.80 2.51
CA ILE A 16 1.85 -2.49 1.19
C ILE A 16 2.60 -1.28 0.62
N ALA A 17 3.08 -1.38 -0.62
CA ALA A 17 3.63 -0.24 -1.34
C ALA A 17 3.03 -0.14 -2.75
N ALA A 18 2.56 1.05 -3.12
CA ALA A 18 1.93 1.29 -4.42
C ALA A 18 2.22 2.71 -4.95
N GLY A 19 2.13 2.88 -6.26
CA GLY A 19 2.38 4.15 -6.96
C GLY A 19 2.10 4.04 -8.45
N HIS A 20 2.84 4.80 -9.27
CA HIS A 20 2.70 4.85 -10.74
C HIS A 20 1.28 5.20 -11.20
N CYS A 21 0.45 4.21 -11.58
CA CYS A 21 -0.91 4.41 -12.07
C CYS A 21 -1.97 4.39 -10.96
N THR A 22 -1.58 4.06 -9.71
CA THR A 22 -2.52 3.95 -8.57
C THR A 22 -3.33 5.23 -8.36
N GLY A 23 -2.70 6.40 -8.61
CA GLY A 23 -3.34 7.71 -8.45
C GLY A 23 -3.45 8.16 -6.98
N PHE A 24 -3.37 9.47 -6.75
CA PHE A 24 -3.42 10.04 -5.40
C PHE A 24 -4.70 9.68 -4.62
N PRO A 25 -5.91 9.70 -5.21
CA PRO A 25 -7.14 9.36 -4.49
C PRO A 25 -7.12 7.93 -3.92
N MET A 26 -6.62 6.96 -4.68
CA MET A 26 -6.50 5.58 -4.19
C MET A 26 -5.41 5.46 -3.12
N GLN A 27 -4.29 6.17 -3.25
CA GLN A 27 -3.25 6.20 -2.22
C GLN A 27 -3.76 6.77 -0.88
N VAL A 28 -4.63 7.79 -0.92
CA VAL A 28 -5.31 8.30 0.29
C VAL A 28 -6.21 7.23 0.89
N LYS A 29 -6.97 6.49 0.07
CA LYS A 29 -7.81 5.38 0.55
C LYS A 29 -6.99 4.23 1.15
N LEU A 30 -5.85 3.89 0.55
CA LEU A 30 -4.91 2.90 1.11
C LEU A 30 -4.36 3.35 2.45
N PHE A 31 -3.96 4.62 2.58
CA PHE A 31 -3.49 5.18 3.85
C PHE A 31 -4.59 5.20 4.92
N GLN A 32 -5.82 5.60 4.57
CA GLN A 32 -6.96 5.59 5.49
C GLN A 32 -7.32 4.17 5.96
N ALA A 33 -7.22 3.18 5.08
CA ALA A 33 -7.59 1.80 5.38
C ALA A 33 -6.51 1.02 6.13
N PHE A 34 -5.22 1.28 5.85
CA PHE A 34 -4.10 0.44 6.33
C PHE A 34 -3.05 1.21 7.14
N GLY A 35 -3.19 2.53 7.27
CA GLY A 35 -2.31 3.37 8.09
C GLY A 35 -0.83 3.20 7.75
N THR A 36 -0.02 2.90 8.77
CA THR A 36 1.44 2.73 8.66
C THR A 36 1.86 1.49 7.86
N ALA A 37 0.96 0.53 7.61
CA ALA A 37 1.25 -0.60 6.74
C ALA A 37 1.35 -0.18 5.27
N PHE A 38 0.77 0.97 4.88
CA PHE A 38 0.87 1.51 3.53
C PHE A 38 2.02 2.52 3.38
N SER A 39 2.79 2.39 2.30
CA SER A 39 3.87 3.30 1.93
C SER A 39 3.74 3.72 0.45
N PRO A 40 3.54 5.02 0.13
CA PRO A 40 3.53 5.45 -1.26
C PRO A 40 4.92 5.27 -1.88
N LEU A 41 4.96 4.86 -3.15
CA LEU A 41 6.18 4.78 -3.95
C LEU A 41 6.54 6.16 -4.50
N CYS A 42 7.81 6.55 -4.33
CA CYS A 42 8.38 7.72 -4.97
C CYS A 42 9.79 7.40 -5.48
N VAL A 43 10.24 8.14 -6.48
CA VAL A 43 11.58 7.98 -7.06
C VAL A 43 12.63 8.13 -5.97
N GLY A 44 13.60 7.21 -5.94
CA GLY A 44 14.69 7.22 -4.96
C GLY A 44 14.36 6.57 -3.60
N LYS A 45 13.10 6.19 -3.35
CA LYS A 45 12.73 5.45 -2.13
C LYS A 45 13.33 4.05 -2.15
N LYS A 46 13.96 3.65 -1.04
CA LYS A 46 14.54 2.32 -0.85
C LYS A 46 13.79 1.59 0.26
N PHE A 47 13.60 0.30 0.08
CA PHE A 47 13.03 -0.59 1.07
C PHE A 47 14.03 -1.71 1.33
N VAL A 48 14.20 -2.05 2.60
CA VAL A 48 14.96 -3.22 3.03
C VAL A 48 13.93 -4.24 3.48
N VAL A 49 13.95 -5.41 2.86
CA VAL A 49 13.08 -6.53 3.23
C VAL A 49 13.98 -7.61 3.80
N GLU A 50 13.77 -7.93 5.06
CA GLU A 50 14.43 -9.04 5.73
C GLU A 50 13.49 -10.25 5.67
N GLY A 51 14.00 -11.36 5.15
CA GLY A 51 13.28 -12.63 5.17
C GLY A 51 13.27 -13.19 6.59
N ALA A 52 12.15 -13.80 6.98
CA ALA A 52 12.05 -14.61 8.19
C ALA A 52 12.66 -16.00 7.97
#